data_AF-A0A535GVI4-F1
#
_entry.id   AF-A0A535GVI4-F1
#
_cell.length_a   1.000
_cell.length_b   1.000
_cell.length_c   1.000
_cell.angle_alpha   90.00
_cell.angle_beta   90.00
_cell.angle_gamma   90.00
#
_symmetry.space_group_name_H-M   'P 1'
#
loop_
_entity.id
_entity.type
_entity.pdbx_description
1 polymer ?
#
loop_
_entity_poly.entity_id
_entity_poly.type
_entity_poly.pdbx_seq_one_letter_code
_entity_poly.pdbx_strand_id
1 'polypeptide(L)'
;MLKKFAQRVVVVLVGALPLLAQPVPAAAAAAGTLFVISGNQDVLNRYDLVSGTLTPIANLAGPNQGQTGTLTVDPIAHLLYGVRTSVTFTPPSSIFITNEVLTINSVTGAFT
;
A
#
# COMPACT_ATOMS: atom_id res chain seq x y z
N MET A 1 41.02 -46.33 -17.52
CA MET A 1 39.58 -46.00 -17.45
C MET A 1 39.28 -44.75 -16.59
N LEU A 2 40.21 -44.29 -15.75
CA LEU A 2 40.04 -43.14 -14.84
C LEU A 2 39.92 -41.75 -15.52
N LYS A 3 40.57 -41.55 -16.68
CA LYS A 3 40.56 -40.25 -17.41
C LYS A 3 39.16 -39.83 -17.91
N LYS A 4 38.32 -40.79 -18.32
CA LYS A 4 36.96 -40.51 -18.82
C LYS A 4 35.98 -40.10 -17.70
N PHE A 5 36.27 -40.49 -16.46
CA PHE A 5 35.43 -40.17 -15.30
C PHE A 5 35.67 -38.73 -14.84
N ALA A 6 36.94 -38.31 -14.75
CA ALA A 6 37.31 -36.93 -14.43
C ALA A 6 36.73 -35.91 -15.45
N GLN A 7 36.74 -36.26 -16.74
CA GLN A 7 36.21 -35.42 -17.81
C GLN A 7 34.69 -35.20 -17.72
N ARG A 8 33.94 -36.21 -17.23
CA ARG A 8 32.47 -36.11 -17.06
C ARG A 8 32.09 -35.26 -15.85
N VAL A 9 32.88 -35.30 -14.78
CA VAL A 9 32.64 -34.48 -13.58
C VAL A 9 32.84 -32.99 -13.87
N VAL A 10 33.85 -32.64 -14.67
CA VAL A 10 34.12 -31.24 -15.04
C VAL A 10 33.00 -30.65 -15.92
N VAL A 11 32.44 -31.42 -16.84
CA VAL A 11 31.36 -30.96 -17.73
C VAL A 11 30.06 -30.68 -16.95
N VAL A 12 29.77 -31.47 -15.91
CA VAL A 12 28.59 -31.26 -15.06
C VAL A 12 28.73 -30.00 -14.19
N LEU A 13 29.93 -29.71 -13.66
CA LEU A 13 30.17 -28.50 -12.88
C LEU A 13 30.08 -27.22 -13.70
N VAL A 14 30.55 -27.23 -14.96
CA VAL A 14 30.48 -26.05 -15.84
C VAL A 14 29.06 -25.77 -16.33
N GLY A 15 28.24 -26.81 -16.53
CA GLY A 15 26.83 -26.66 -16.91
C GLY A 15 25.92 -26.12 -15.80
N ALA A 16 26.30 -26.30 -14.54
CA ALA A 16 25.51 -25.84 -13.38
C ALA A 16 25.84 -24.41 -12.92
N LEU A 17 27.00 -23.87 -13.31
CA LEU A 17 27.42 -22.49 -13.01
C LEU A 17 26.41 -21.40 -13.41
N PRO A 18 25.75 -21.43 -14.59
CA PRO A 18 24.75 -20.41 -14.93
C PRO A 18 23.44 -20.55 -14.14
N LEU A 19 23.16 -21.71 -13.51
CA LEU A 19 22.03 -21.86 -12.59
C LEU A 19 22.29 -21.18 -11.23
N LEU A 20 23.55 -21.02 -10.83
CA LEU A 20 23.93 -20.31 -9.60
C LEU A 20 24.13 -18.81 -9.82
N ALA A 21 24.30 -18.38 -11.07
CA ALA A 21 24.44 -16.98 -11.47
C ALA A 21 23.11 -16.34 -11.91
N GLN A 22 21.98 -17.03 -11.72
CA GLN A 22 20.67 -16.45 -11.98
C GLN A 22 20.51 -15.25 -11.05
N PRO A 23 20.15 -14.06 -11.58
CA PRO A 23 19.77 -12.96 -10.72
C PRO A 23 18.61 -13.46 -9.86
N VAL A 24 18.83 -13.56 -8.55
CA VAL A 24 17.75 -13.78 -7.60
C VAL A 24 16.71 -12.73 -7.92
N PRO A 25 15.43 -13.09 -8.17
CA PRO A 25 14.40 -12.09 -8.36
C PRO A 25 14.50 -11.16 -7.16
N ALA A 26 14.81 -9.89 -7.42
CA ALA A 26 14.90 -8.90 -6.36
C ALA A 26 13.55 -8.95 -5.67
N ALA A 27 13.50 -9.49 -4.45
CA ALA A 27 12.33 -9.41 -3.62
C ALA A 27 12.03 -7.92 -3.52
N ALA A 28 10.95 -7.48 -4.17
CA ALA A 28 10.50 -6.11 -4.03
C ALA A 28 10.39 -5.88 -2.53
N ALA A 29 11.20 -4.96 -2.00
CA ALA A 29 11.30 -4.75 -0.58
C ALA A 29 9.89 -4.43 -0.05
N ALA A 30 9.25 -5.40 0.58
CA ALA A 30 7.96 -5.27 1.23
C ALA A 30 8.10 -4.49 2.55
N ALA A 31 8.94 -3.45 2.56
CA ALA A 31 9.27 -2.68 3.76
C ALA A 31 8.23 -1.58 4.07
N GLY A 32 7.27 -1.35 3.16
CA GLY A 32 6.24 -0.32 3.31
C GLY A 32 4.86 -0.89 3.64
N THR A 33 4.11 -0.18 4.47
CA THR A 33 2.67 -0.42 4.64
C THR A 33 1.90 0.26 3.50
N LEU A 34 1.03 -0.49 2.82
CA LEU A 34 0.11 0.11 1.87
C LEU A 34 -1.17 0.58 2.57
N PHE A 35 -1.60 1.78 2.20
CA PHE A 35 -2.84 2.39 2.67
C PHE A 35 -3.79 2.58 1.50
N VAL A 36 -5.05 2.23 1.71
CA VAL A 36 -6.08 2.27 0.67
C VAL A 36 -7.33 2.91 1.22
N ILE A 37 -7.92 3.83 0.44
CA ILE A 37 -9.29 4.30 0.69
C ILE A 37 -10.28 3.35 0.01
N SER A 38 -11.26 2.87 0.76
CA SER A 38 -12.32 1.99 0.26
C SER A 38 -13.71 2.46 0.72
N GLY A 39 -14.73 1.63 0.50
CA GLY A 39 -16.11 1.95 0.88
C GLY A 39 -16.69 2.98 -0.08
N ASN A 40 -17.36 4.00 0.47
CA ASN A 40 -17.85 5.13 -0.31
C ASN A 40 -16.79 6.24 -0.40
N GLN A 41 -15.53 5.84 -0.51
CA GLN A 41 -14.33 6.68 -0.38
C GLN A 41 -14.14 7.27 1.03
N ASP A 42 -14.59 6.57 2.05
CA ASP A 42 -14.64 7.07 3.42
C ASP A 42 -13.86 6.22 4.42
N VAL A 43 -13.41 5.02 4.06
CA VAL A 43 -12.69 4.13 4.99
C VAL A 43 -11.23 4.04 4.61
N LEU A 44 -10.35 4.41 5.55
CA LEU A 44 -8.91 4.17 5.46
C LEU A 44 -8.59 2.75 5.93
N ASN A 45 -7.85 2.00 5.12
CA ASN A 45 -7.46 0.62 5.42
C ASN A 45 -5.94 0.44 5.28
N ARG A 46 -5.40 -0.51 6.04
CA ARG A 46 -4.13 -1.17 5.70
C ARG A 46 -4.40 -2.27 4.69
N TYR A 47 -3.57 -2.35 3.67
CA TYR A 47 -3.58 -3.45 2.72
C TYR A 47 -2.40 -4.37 2.97
N ASP A 48 -2.69 -5.63 3.22
CA ASP A 48 -1.69 -6.69 3.34
C ASP A 48 -1.37 -7.24 1.95
N LEU A 49 -0.13 -7.04 1.49
CA LEU A 49 0.30 -7.42 0.14
C LEU A 49 0.37 -8.93 -0.08
N VAL A 50 0.49 -9.72 0.98
CA VAL A 50 0.71 -11.17 0.91
C VAL A 50 -0.62 -11.91 0.80
N SER A 51 -1.59 -11.50 1.61
CA SER A 51 -2.93 -12.09 1.68
C SER A 51 -3.96 -11.35 0.84
N GLY A 52 -3.69 -10.10 0.43
CA GLY A 52 -4.63 -9.23 -0.25
C GLY A 52 -5.73 -8.67 0.65
N THR A 53 -5.56 -8.76 1.98
CA THR A 53 -6.59 -8.39 2.95
C THR A 53 -6.59 -6.89 3.24
N LEU A 54 -7.78 -6.29 3.33
CA LEU A 54 -7.97 -4.93 3.84
C LEU A 54 -8.33 -4.97 5.33
N THR A 55 -7.58 -4.24 6.15
CA THR A 55 -7.86 -4.04 7.57
C THR A 55 -8.24 -2.58 7.83
N PRO A 56 -9.48 -2.27 8.24
CA PRO A 56 -9.90 -0.90 8.47
C PRO A 56 -9.14 -0.27 9.65
N ILE A 57 -8.76 1.00 9.47
CA ILE A 57 -8.06 1.82 10.47
C ILE A 57 -8.98 2.93 10.98
N ALA A 58 -9.67 3.62 10.05
CA ALA A 58 -10.50 4.77 10.37
C ALA A 58 -11.63 4.97 9.37
N ASN A 59 -12.76 5.48 9.85
CA ASN A 59 -13.78 6.09 9.01
C ASN A 59 -13.56 7.61 8.98
N LEU A 60 -13.25 8.12 7.79
CA LEU A 60 -12.92 9.52 7.51
C LEU A 60 -14.15 10.34 7.11
N ALA A 61 -15.35 9.75 7.00
CA ALA A 61 -16.55 10.43 6.50
C ALA A 61 -16.92 11.69 7.29
N GLY A 62 -16.68 11.66 8.61
CA GLY A 62 -17.12 12.72 9.51
C GLY A 62 -18.64 12.89 9.53
N PRO A 63 -19.15 14.01 10.08
CA PRO A 63 -20.60 14.21 10.26
C PRO A 63 -21.37 14.38 8.94
N ASN A 64 -20.70 14.87 7.89
CA ASN A 64 -21.33 15.21 6.62
C ASN A 64 -21.12 14.14 5.52
N GLN A 65 -20.72 12.92 5.90
CA GLN A 65 -20.51 11.81 4.97
C GLN A 65 -19.55 12.15 3.82
N GLY A 66 -18.43 12.81 4.15
CA GLY A 66 -17.44 13.25 3.19
C GLY A 66 -16.63 12.11 2.57
N GLN A 67 -16.10 12.35 1.39
CA GLN A 67 -15.33 11.42 0.59
C GLN A 67 -13.87 11.89 0.50
N THR A 68 -12.93 10.96 0.62
CA THR A 68 -11.49 11.23 0.59
C THR A 68 -10.87 10.55 -0.63
N GLY A 69 -10.46 11.33 -1.62
CA GLY A 69 -9.93 10.78 -2.88
C GLY A 69 -8.40 10.71 -2.94
N THR A 70 -7.72 11.71 -2.37
CA THR A 70 -6.26 11.86 -2.45
C THR A 70 -5.62 11.59 -1.10
N LEU A 71 -4.48 10.88 -1.13
CA LEU A 71 -3.64 10.63 0.03
C LEU A 71 -2.17 10.90 -0.29
N THR A 72 -1.47 11.50 0.66
CA THR A 72 -0.01 11.64 0.70
C THR A 72 0.50 11.16 2.05
N VAL A 73 1.72 10.66 2.11
CA VAL A 73 2.29 10.06 3.33
C VAL A 73 3.58 10.76 3.74
N ASP A 74 3.70 11.02 5.04
CA ASP A 74 4.98 11.24 5.72
C ASP A 74 5.28 9.97 6.56
N PRO A 75 6.13 9.08 6.05
CA PRO A 75 6.41 7.82 6.72
C PRO A 75 7.25 7.98 8.00
N ILE A 76 8.00 9.08 8.16
CA ILE A 76 8.84 9.32 9.34
C ILE A 76 7.96 9.75 10.51
N ALA A 77 7.00 10.65 10.25
CA ALA A 77 6.07 11.13 11.26
C ALA A 77 4.88 10.18 11.50
N HIS A 78 4.75 9.10 10.72
CA HIS A 78 3.56 8.25 10.67
C HIS A 78 2.27 9.03 10.40
N LEU A 79 2.32 9.98 9.45
CA LEU A 79 1.20 10.81 9.07
C LEU A 79 0.77 10.53 7.63
N LEU A 80 -0.54 10.57 7.42
CA LEU A 80 -1.20 10.60 6.13
C LEU A 80 -1.94 11.94 6.03
N TYR A 81 -1.87 12.55 4.87
CA TYR A 81 -2.60 13.77 4.54
C TYR A 81 -3.57 13.48 3.42
N GLY A 82 -4.80 13.97 3.53
CA GLY A 82 -5.81 13.80 2.50
C GLY A 82 -6.75 14.98 2.43
N VAL A 83 -7.56 15.02 1.37
CA VAL A 83 -8.64 16.00 1.24
C VAL A 83 -9.97 15.28 1.34
N ARG A 84 -10.76 15.65 2.35
CA ARG A 84 -12.15 15.24 2.49
C ARG A 84 -13.05 16.27 1.85
N THR A 85 -13.88 15.82 0.91
CA THR A 85 -14.92 16.64 0.28
C THR A 85 -16.28 16.16 0.76
N SER A 86 -17.08 17.05 1.33
CA SER A 86 -18.48 16.77 1.69
C SER A 86 -19.43 17.68 0.93
N VAL A 87 -20.62 17.16 0.63
CA VAL A 87 -21.69 17.90 -0.03
C VAL A 87 -22.91 17.87 0.87
N THR A 88 -23.35 19.04 1.35
CA THR A 88 -24.56 19.15 2.16
C THR A 88 -25.63 19.93 1.41
N PHE A 89 -26.88 19.49 1.58
CA PHE A 89 -28.05 20.18 1.04
C PHE A 89 -28.80 20.86 2.19
N THR A 90 -28.99 22.17 2.08
CA THR A 90 -29.83 22.95 2.99
C THR A 90 -31.07 23.41 2.21
N PRO A 91 -32.26 22.88 2.54
CA PRO A 91 -33.51 23.31 1.92
C PRO A 91 -33.72 24.83 2.05
N PRO A 92 -34.34 25.49 1.05
CA PRO A 92 -35.01 24.89 -0.12
C PRO A 92 -34.11 24.62 -1.33
N SER A 93 -32.89 25.15 -1.40
CA SER A 93 -32.09 25.06 -2.64
C SER A 93 -30.58 25.30 -2.50
N SER A 94 -30.04 25.33 -1.29
CA SER A 94 -28.59 25.58 -1.10
C SER A 94 -27.80 24.29 -1.11
N ILE A 95 -26.73 24.24 -1.90
CA ILE A 95 -25.74 23.17 -1.91
C ILE A 95 -24.42 23.76 -1.42
N PHE A 96 -23.85 23.15 -0.38
CA PHE A 96 -22.53 23.51 0.12
C PHE A 96 -21.55 22.39 -0.18
N ILE A 97 -20.42 22.74 -0.79
CA ILE A 97 -19.29 21.83 -0.97
C ILE A 97 -18.21 22.29 -0.01
N THR A 98 -17.85 21.44 0.94
CA THR A 98 -16.80 21.72 1.92
C THR A 98 -15.61 20.82 1.65
N ASN A 99 -14.43 21.41 1.52
CA ASN A 99 -13.17 20.70 1.40
C ASN A 99 -12.35 20.91 2.68
N GLU A 100 -11.92 19.81 3.29
CA GLU A 100 -11.16 19.81 4.54
C GLU A 100 -9.87 19.04 4.31
N VAL A 101 -8.75 19.62 4.75
CA VAL A 101 -7.48 18.90 4.79
C VAL A 101 -7.45 18.09 6.06
N LEU A 102 -7.28 16.78 5.92
CA LEU A 102 -7.14 15.85 7.03
C LEU A 102 -5.67 15.59 7.31
N THR A 103 -5.31 15.60 8.58
CA THR A 103 -4.07 15.01 9.10
C THR A 103 -4.45 13.73 9.83
N ILE A 104 -3.94 12.59 9.40
CA ILE A 104 -4.34 11.26 9.87
C ILE A 104 -3.12 10.51 10.39
N ASN A 105 -3.17 10.02 11.62
CA ASN A 105 -2.14 9.13 12.16
C ASN A 105 -2.25 7.74 11.51
N SER A 106 -1.20 7.29 10.83
CA SER A 106 -1.21 6.03 10.08
C SER A 106 -1.13 4.78 10.95
N VAL A 107 -0.83 4.93 12.25
CA VAL A 107 -0.79 3.84 13.24
C VAL A 107 -2.15 3.66 13.91
N THR A 108 -2.76 4.74 14.37
CA THR A 108 -3.99 4.70 15.19
C THR A 108 -5.26 5.01 14.41
N GLY A 109 -5.14 5.66 13.25
CA GLY A 109 -6.29 6.17 12.49
C GLY A 109 -6.91 7.45 13.05
N ALA A 110 -6.36 8.02 14.12
CA ALA A 110 -6.83 9.31 14.64
C ALA A 110 -6.62 10.42 13.59
N PHE A 111 -7.59 11.30 13.40
CA PHE A 111 -7.50 12.37 12.42
C PHE A 111 -8.12 13.68 12.88
N THR A 112 -7.65 14.78 12.29
CA THR A 112 -8.17 16.15 12.44
C THR A 112 -8.35 16.79 11.08
#